data_AF-A0A8S7Y8T1-F1
#
_entry.id   AF-A0A8S7Y8T1-F1
#
_cell.length_a   1.000
_cell.length_b   1.000
_cell.length_c   1.000
_cell.angle_alpha   90.00
_cell.angle_beta   90.00
_cell.angle_gamma   90.00
#
_symmetry.space_group_name_H-M   'P 1'
#
loop_
_entity.id
_entity.type
_entity.pdbx_description
1 polymer ?
#
loop_
_entity_poly.entity_id
_entity_poly.type
_entity_poly.pdbx_seq_one_letter_code
_entity_poly.pdbx_strand_id
1 'polypeptide(L)'
;AFNEPLMLEPAYARVFFCALAGQLGISRLTDAVSGDSLTAGEAPATLVLSVDDDGPRQARSYQVMNGIAVLPVSGTLVSRTRALQPYSGMTGYNGIIARLQQAASDPMVDGILLDMDTPGGMVAGAFDCADIIARVRDIKPVWALANDMNCSAGQLLASAASRRLVTQT
;
A
#
# COMPACT_ATOMS: atom_id res chain seq x y z
N ALA A 1 18.06 -23.06 21.46
CA ALA A 1 17.02 -23.93 20.91
C ALA A 1 16.25 -23.13 19.85
N PHE A 2 16.15 -23.63 18.62
CA PHE A 2 15.19 -23.10 17.63
C PHE A 2 13.79 -23.62 18.05
N ASN A 3 12.75 -22.77 18.03
CA ASN A 3 11.38 -22.96 18.57
C ASN A 3 11.10 -22.51 20.01
N GLU A 4 11.80 -21.51 20.54
CA GLU A 4 11.25 -20.71 21.64
C GLU A 4 10.97 -19.30 21.09
N PRO A 5 9.70 -18.83 21.07
CA PRO A 5 9.45 -17.44 20.75
C PRO A 5 10.16 -16.59 21.80
N LEU A 6 11.07 -15.72 21.35
CA LEU A 6 11.69 -14.71 22.21
C LEU A 6 10.56 -13.96 22.93
N MET A 7 10.67 -13.92 24.26
CA MET A 7 9.68 -13.45 25.21
C MET A 7 8.91 -12.23 24.69
N LEU A 8 7.69 -12.47 24.20
CA LEU A 8 6.76 -11.42 23.84
C LEU A 8 6.25 -10.82 25.16
N GLU A 9 6.57 -9.56 25.39
CA GLU A 9 5.99 -8.83 26.51
C GLU A 9 4.45 -8.87 26.38
N PRO A 10 3.69 -9.14 27.46
CA PRO A 10 2.24 -9.36 27.38
C PRO A 10 1.48 -8.23 26.68
N ALA A 11 1.97 -6.99 26.80
CA ALA A 11 1.40 -5.83 26.11
C ALA A 11 1.49 -5.94 24.58
N TYR A 12 2.64 -6.38 24.04
CA TYR A 12 2.82 -6.56 22.60
C TYR A 12 2.02 -7.74 22.05
N ALA A 13 1.94 -8.84 22.80
CA ALA A 13 1.14 -10.00 22.42
C ALA A 13 -0.34 -9.62 22.27
N ARG A 14 -0.87 -8.83 23.20
CA ARG A 14 -2.26 -8.35 23.16
C ARG A 14 -2.54 -7.53 21.90
N VAL A 15 -1.68 -6.59 21.54
CA VAL A 15 -1.84 -5.77 20.34
C VAL A 15 -1.80 -6.65 19.08
N PHE A 16 -0.82 -7.55 19.00
CA PHE A 16 -0.68 -8.48 17.88
C PHE A 16 -1.92 -9.34 17.69
N PHE A 17 -2.41 -9.97 18.76
CA PHE A 17 -3.59 -10.83 18.68
C PHE A 17 -4.86 -10.02 18.42
N CYS A 18 -5.04 -8.83 19.00
CA CYS A 18 -6.20 -7.98 18.70
C CYS A 18 -6.27 -7.60 17.22
N ALA A 19 -5.13 -7.22 16.63
CA ALA A 19 -5.06 -6.93 15.20
C ALA A 19 -5.40 -8.17 14.36
N LEU A 20 -4.88 -9.34 14.74
CA LEU A 20 -5.12 -10.60 14.04
C LEU A 20 -6.58 -11.11 14.21
N ALA A 21 -7.18 -10.89 15.38
CA ALA A 21 -8.54 -11.32 15.71
C ALA A 21 -9.57 -10.64 14.81
N GLY A 22 -9.40 -9.35 14.53
CA GLY A 22 -10.21 -8.63 13.55
C GLY A 22 -10.14 -9.22 12.14
N GLN A 23 -8.99 -9.76 11.75
CA GLN A 23 -8.79 -10.41 10.44
C GLN A 23 -9.34 -11.84 10.38
N LEU A 24 -9.34 -12.56 11.51
CA LEU A 24 -9.81 -13.94 11.63
C LEU A 24 -11.30 -14.06 12.00
N GLY A 25 -12.01 -12.93 12.16
CA GLY A 25 -13.41 -12.91 12.59
C GLY A 25 -13.60 -13.30 14.07
N ILE A 26 -12.53 -13.22 14.87
CA ILE A 26 -12.55 -13.50 16.31
C ILE A 26 -13.03 -12.25 17.03
N SER A 27 -14.18 -12.34 17.68
CA SER A 27 -14.84 -11.20 18.34
C SER A 27 -14.35 -10.94 19.77
N ARG A 28 -13.66 -11.90 20.38
CA ARG A 28 -13.15 -11.82 21.76
C ARG A 28 -11.86 -12.61 21.92
N LEU A 29 -10.88 -11.99 22.56
CA LEU A 29 -9.65 -12.64 23.01
C LEU A 29 -9.62 -12.65 24.52
N THR A 30 -9.35 -13.82 25.10
CA THR A 30 -9.19 -13.96 26.55
C THR A 30 -7.74 -14.31 26.84
N ASP A 31 -7.08 -13.53 27.68
CA ASP A 31 -5.78 -13.89 28.22
C ASP A 31 -5.97 -15.04 29.22
N ALA A 32 -5.35 -16.19 28.94
CA ALA A 32 -5.48 -17.39 29.77
C ALA A 32 -4.75 -17.28 31.12
N VAL A 33 -3.82 -16.32 31.27
CA VAL A 33 -3.04 -16.13 32.50
C VAL A 33 -3.67 -15.07 33.41
N SER A 34 -4.16 -13.98 32.83
CA SER A 34 -4.74 -12.86 33.58
C SER A 34 -6.28 -12.87 33.62
N GLY A 35 -6.95 -13.63 32.73
CA GLY A 35 -8.41 -13.70 32.65
C GLY A 35 -9.08 -12.52 31.94
N ASP A 36 -8.30 -11.52 31.53
CA ASP A 36 -8.80 -10.32 30.85
C ASP A 36 -9.34 -10.65 29.47
N SER A 37 -10.52 -10.13 29.14
CA SER A 37 -11.14 -10.25 27.82
C SER A 37 -11.05 -8.93 27.05
N LEU A 38 -10.40 -8.94 25.89
CA LEU A 38 -10.36 -7.82 24.97
C LEU A 38 -11.40 -8.03 23.87
N THR A 39 -12.23 -7.01 23.64
CA THR A 39 -13.22 -6.99 22.56
C THR A 39 -12.69 -6.17 21.39
N ALA A 40 -13.08 -6.54 20.17
CA ALA A 40 -12.60 -5.91 18.93
C ALA A 40 -12.90 -4.39 18.79
N GLY A 41 -13.55 -3.77 19.78
CA GLY A 41 -13.90 -2.35 19.80
C GLY A 41 -12.89 -1.42 20.47
N GLU A 42 -11.84 -1.91 21.14
CA GLU A 42 -10.94 -1.07 21.96
C GLU A 42 -9.56 -0.80 21.35
N ALA A 43 -9.39 -1.05 20.05
CA ALA A 43 -8.17 -0.72 19.31
C ALA A 43 -8.53 0.17 18.12
N PRO A 44 -8.58 1.51 18.26
CA PRO A 44 -7.35 2.27 18.07
C PRO A 44 -7.34 3.65 18.76
N ALA A 45 -6.49 3.88 19.76
CA ALA A 45 -6.22 5.26 20.21
C ALA A 45 -4.77 5.54 20.60
N THR A 46 -3.92 4.53 20.76
CA THR A 46 -2.68 4.71 21.54
C THR A 46 -1.37 4.63 20.76
N LEU A 47 -1.37 4.74 19.42
CA LEU A 47 -0.12 4.71 18.62
C LEU A 47 -0.09 5.74 17.49
N VAL A 48 -0.57 6.96 17.76
CA VAL A 48 -0.13 8.13 16.98
C VAL A 48 1.24 8.52 17.51
N LEU A 49 2.29 7.93 16.93
CA LEU A 49 3.63 8.53 16.97
C LEU A 49 3.50 9.88 16.26
N SER A 50 3.59 10.94 17.05
CA SER A 50 3.75 12.35 16.71
C SER A 50 4.11 12.62 15.24
N VAL A 51 3.10 13.05 14.48
CA VAL A 51 3.26 13.87 13.27
C VAL A 51 2.19 14.96 13.39
N ASP A 52 2.61 16.20 13.15
CA ASP A 52 1.86 17.43 13.39
C ASP A 52 0.40 17.43 12.90
N ASP A 53 -0.40 18.13 13.70
CA ASP A 53 -1.82 18.46 13.55
C ASP A 53 -2.19 19.00 12.15
N ASP A 54 -3.12 18.33 11.47
CA ASP A 54 -3.97 18.97 10.44
C ASP A 54 -5.20 18.10 10.08
N GLY A 55 -6.29 18.26 10.83
CA GLY A 55 -7.68 17.91 10.47
C GLY A 55 -8.00 16.43 10.12
N PRO A 56 -9.29 16.06 9.95
CA PRO A 56 -9.67 14.75 9.45
C PRO A 56 -9.36 14.66 7.94
N ARG A 57 -8.08 14.57 7.58
CA ARG A 57 -7.69 14.20 6.22
C ARG A 57 -8.15 12.78 5.97
N GLN A 58 -8.90 12.58 4.87
CA GLN A 58 -9.09 11.24 4.33
C GLN A 58 -7.73 10.55 4.28
N ALA A 59 -7.61 9.38 4.92
CA ALA A 59 -6.37 8.62 4.94
C ALA A 59 -5.93 8.34 3.50
N ARG A 60 -4.92 9.08 3.03
CA ARG A 60 -4.34 8.88 1.70
C ARG A 60 -3.64 7.54 1.69
N SER A 61 -3.83 6.78 0.63
CA SER A 61 -3.15 5.50 0.45
C SER A 61 -1.75 5.63 -0.18
N TYR A 62 -1.23 6.86 -0.23
CA TYR A 62 0.04 7.29 -0.80
C TYR A 62 0.58 8.52 -0.05
N GLN A 63 1.88 8.79 -0.20
CA GLN A 63 2.53 9.99 0.35
C GLN A 63 2.48 11.13 -0.68
N VAL A 64 2.37 12.36 -0.20
CA VAL A 64 2.45 13.57 -1.03
C VAL A 64 3.67 14.37 -0.59
N MET A 65 4.61 14.59 -1.50
CA MET A 65 5.83 15.39 -1.27
C MET A 65 5.86 16.51 -2.29
N ASN A 66 5.83 17.77 -1.82
CA ASN A 66 5.90 18.97 -2.68
C ASN A 66 4.87 18.96 -3.83
N GLY A 67 3.63 18.56 -3.55
CA GLY A 67 2.56 18.46 -4.55
C GLY A 67 2.63 17.20 -5.43
N ILE A 68 3.60 16.30 -5.22
CA ILE A 68 3.74 15.06 -5.99
C ILE A 68 3.23 13.88 -5.16
N ALA A 69 2.25 13.14 -5.67
CA ALA A 69 1.81 11.88 -5.09
C ALA A 69 2.76 10.75 -5.52
N VAL A 70 3.41 10.10 -4.55
CA VAL A 70 4.32 8.98 -4.79
C VAL A 70 3.59 7.66 -4.56
N LEU A 71 3.43 6.89 -5.64
CA LEU A 71 2.69 5.63 -5.67
C LEU A 71 3.68 4.48 -5.88
N PRO A 72 3.93 3.65 -4.87
CA PRO A 72 4.81 2.50 -5.02
C PRO A 72 4.16 1.41 -5.88
N VAL A 73 4.92 0.92 -6.85
CA VAL A 73 4.62 -0.22 -7.72
C VAL A 73 5.73 -1.24 -7.54
N SER A 74 5.66 -1.95 -6.41
CA SER A 74 6.75 -2.83 -5.95
C SER A 74 6.36 -4.30 -5.99
N GLY A 75 7.33 -5.16 -6.32
CA GLY A 75 7.16 -6.60 -6.36
C GLY A 75 6.28 -7.10 -7.51
N THR A 76 5.76 -8.32 -7.41
CA THR A 76 5.08 -8.98 -8.53
C THR A 76 3.68 -8.39 -8.78
N LEU A 77 3.37 -8.07 -10.04
CA LEU A 77 2.09 -7.47 -10.42
C LEU A 77 1.01 -8.53 -10.63
N VAL A 78 -0.17 -8.31 -10.04
CA VAL A 78 -1.31 -9.25 -10.10
C VAL A 78 -2.61 -8.53 -10.42
N SER A 79 -3.58 -9.25 -11.00
CA SER A 79 -4.87 -8.68 -11.43
C SER A 79 -5.69 -8.11 -10.29
N ARG A 80 -5.79 -8.83 -9.18
CA ARG A 80 -6.46 -8.42 -7.95
C ARG A 80 -5.69 -8.94 -6.75
N THR A 81 -5.23 -8.03 -5.90
CA THR A 81 -4.99 -8.38 -4.50
C THR A 81 -6.36 -8.41 -3.81
N ARG A 82 -6.82 -9.61 -3.40
CA ARG A 82 -7.90 -9.69 -2.41
C ARG A 82 -7.39 -9.08 -1.10
N ALA A 83 -8.29 -8.74 -0.17
CA ALA A 83 -8.08 -8.03 1.11
C ALA A 83 -6.99 -8.57 2.07
N LEU A 84 -6.14 -9.50 1.63
CA LEU A 84 -4.87 -9.83 2.24
C LEU A 84 -3.92 -8.66 1.96
N GLN A 85 -3.51 -7.97 3.02
CA GLN A 85 -2.35 -7.08 2.98
C GLN A 85 -1.21 -7.81 2.26
N PRO A 86 -0.49 -7.16 1.32
CA PRO A 86 0.53 -7.81 0.49
C PRO A 86 1.74 -8.20 1.34
N TYR A 87 1.59 -9.25 2.13
CA TYR A 87 2.66 -9.85 2.96
C TYR A 87 3.71 -10.59 2.11
N SER A 88 3.57 -10.58 0.79
CA SER A 88 4.34 -11.42 -0.15
C SER A 88 5.06 -10.62 -1.25
N GLY A 89 5.16 -9.29 -1.15
CA GLY A 89 5.81 -8.49 -2.22
C GLY A 89 5.03 -8.57 -3.55
N MET A 90 3.70 -8.45 -3.48
CA MET A 90 2.83 -8.38 -4.65
C MET A 90 2.06 -7.08 -4.68
N THR A 91 1.89 -6.49 -5.86
CA THR A 91 1.08 -5.30 -6.07
C THR A 91 -0.08 -5.60 -7.03
N GLY A 92 -1.30 -5.33 -6.58
CA GLY A 92 -2.50 -5.51 -7.40
C GLY A 92 -2.78 -4.30 -8.29
N TYR A 93 -3.11 -4.53 -9.57
CA TYR A 93 -3.50 -3.45 -10.49
C TYR A 93 -4.70 -2.65 -9.99
N ASN A 94 -5.66 -3.31 -9.32
CA ASN A 94 -6.79 -2.65 -8.67
C ASN A 94 -6.35 -1.60 -7.62
N GLY A 95 -5.32 -1.91 -6.83
CA GLY A 95 -4.76 -0.99 -5.84
C GLY A 95 -4.05 0.20 -6.50
N ILE A 96 -3.31 -0.05 -7.58
CA ILE A 96 -2.67 1.02 -8.38
C ILE A 96 -3.73 1.95 -8.96
N ILE A 97 -4.76 1.40 -9.59
CA ILE A 97 -5.87 2.16 -10.18
C ILE A 97 -6.59 3.01 -9.13
N ALA A 98 -6.90 2.45 -7.96
CA ALA A 98 -7.57 3.18 -6.89
C ALA A 98 -6.72 4.36 -6.39
N ARG A 99 -5.41 4.15 -6.20
CA ARG A 99 -4.47 5.22 -5.81
C ARG A 99 -4.36 6.30 -6.89
N LEU A 100 -4.28 5.91 -8.15
CA LEU A 100 -4.23 6.84 -9.29
C LEU A 100 -5.46 7.73 -9.33
N GLN A 101 -6.65 7.15 -9.16
CA GLN A 101 -7.90 7.89 -9.16
C GLN A 101 -8.00 8.83 -7.96
N GLN A 102 -7.58 8.38 -6.77
CA GLN A 102 -7.53 9.22 -5.57
C GLN A 102 -6.55 10.40 -5.76
N ALA A 103 -5.36 10.16 -6.32
CA ALA A 103 -4.39 11.22 -6.59
C ALA A 103 -4.85 12.19 -7.70
N ALA A 104 -5.57 11.68 -8.71
CA ALA A 104 -6.13 12.50 -9.78
C ALA A 104 -7.18 13.51 -9.25
N SER A 105 -7.99 13.10 -8.26
CA SER A 105 -9.03 13.98 -7.67
C SER A 105 -8.54 14.83 -6.51
N ASP A 106 -7.35 14.57 -5.96
CA ASP A 106 -6.81 15.30 -4.80
C ASP A 106 -6.31 16.70 -5.18
N PRO A 107 -6.90 17.80 -4.68
CA PRO A 107 -6.48 19.15 -5.04
C PRO A 107 -5.08 19.53 -4.52
N MET A 108 -4.50 18.78 -3.57
CA MET A 108 -3.14 19.01 -3.09
C MET A 108 -2.07 18.32 -3.95
N VAL A 109 -2.47 17.59 -4.99
CA VAL A 109 -1.57 16.85 -5.88
C VAL A 109 -1.53 17.54 -7.24
N ASP A 110 -0.36 18.03 -7.63
CA ASP A 110 -0.08 18.62 -8.94
C ASP A 110 0.40 17.58 -9.95
N GLY A 111 1.01 16.48 -9.48
CA GLY A 111 1.53 15.42 -10.33
C GLY A 111 1.67 14.08 -9.60
N ILE A 112 1.83 13.00 -10.37
CA ILE A 112 1.89 11.63 -9.85
C ILE A 112 3.21 11.00 -10.28
N LEU A 113 3.91 10.39 -9.34
CA LEU A 113 5.10 9.59 -9.57
C LEU A 113 4.81 8.13 -9.26
N LEU A 114 4.91 7.27 -10.26
CA LEU A 114 4.96 5.83 -10.10
C LEU A 114 6.39 5.43 -9.77
N ASP A 115 6.64 4.99 -8.54
CA ASP A 115 7.93 4.48 -8.09
C ASP A 115 7.97 2.97 -8.35
N MET A 116 8.66 2.58 -9.41
CA MET A 116 8.61 1.24 -9.99
C MET A 116 9.81 0.43 -9.53
N ASP A 117 9.54 -0.65 -8.79
CA ASP A 117 10.50 -1.70 -8.42
C ASP A 117 9.82 -3.06 -8.61
N THR A 118 9.72 -3.51 -9.85
CA THR A 118 8.90 -4.68 -10.20
C THR A 118 9.52 -5.56 -11.29
N PRO A 119 9.54 -6.89 -11.11
CA PRO A 119 9.85 -7.84 -12.18
C PRO A 119 8.71 -7.95 -13.22
N GLY A 120 7.58 -7.27 -13.00
CA GLY A 120 6.35 -7.42 -13.76
C GLY A 120 5.42 -8.45 -13.13
N GLY A 121 4.60 -9.12 -13.94
CA GLY A 121 3.67 -10.12 -13.43
C GLY A 121 2.56 -10.47 -14.42
N MET A 122 1.35 -10.64 -13.92
CA MET A 122 0.22 -11.10 -14.73
C MET A 122 -0.19 -10.08 -15.78
N VAL A 123 -0.52 -10.54 -16.99
CA VAL A 123 -1.07 -9.70 -18.07
C VAL A 123 -2.53 -9.32 -17.80
N ALA A 124 -3.27 -10.17 -17.08
CA ALA A 124 -4.67 -9.92 -16.74
C ALA A 124 -4.81 -8.63 -15.92
N GLY A 125 -5.49 -7.62 -16.48
CA GLY A 125 -5.67 -6.29 -15.88
C GLY A 125 -4.51 -5.32 -16.11
N ALA A 126 -3.41 -5.74 -16.75
CA ALA A 126 -2.25 -4.88 -16.98
C ALA A 126 -2.56 -3.79 -18.02
N PHE A 127 -3.24 -4.15 -19.12
CA PHE A 127 -3.66 -3.19 -20.15
C PHE A 127 -4.74 -2.24 -19.62
N ASP A 128 -5.71 -2.75 -18.85
CA ASP A 128 -6.71 -1.90 -18.20
C ASP A 128 -6.04 -0.87 -17.27
N CYS A 129 -5.03 -1.29 -16.52
CA CYS A 129 -4.24 -0.39 -15.67
C CYS A 129 -3.49 0.66 -16.50
N ALA A 130 -2.84 0.24 -17.58
CA ALA A 130 -2.14 1.15 -18.50
C ALA A 130 -3.09 2.17 -19.15
N ASP A 131 -4.29 1.78 -19.55
CA ASP A 131 -5.30 2.68 -20.11
C ASP A 131 -5.77 3.71 -19.08
N ILE A 132 -5.91 3.31 -17.82
CA ILE A 132 -6.22 4.26 -16.74
C ILE A 132 -5.06 5.22 -16.49
N ILE A 133 -3.81 4.75 -16.49
CA ILE A 133 -2.63 5.63 -16.40
C ILE A 133 -2.65 6.66 -17.55
N ALA A 134 -2.92 6.19 -18.78
CA ALA A 134 -3.00 7.04 -19.97
C ALA A 134 -4.14 8.08 -19.88
N ARG A 135 -5.26 7.75 -19.24
CA ARG A 135 -6.35 8.70 -19.00
C ARG A 135 -6.03 9.69 -17.89
N VAL A 136 -5.42 9.23 -16.80
CA VAL A 136 -5.05 10.09 -15.66
C VAL A 136 -3.97 11.09 -16.06
N ARG A 137 -3.01 10.69 -16.92
CA ARG A 137 -1.96 11.61 -17.39
C ARG A 137 -2.49 12.82 -18.16
N ASP A 138 -3.68 12.70 -18.78
CA ASP A 138 -4.32 13.80 -19.49
C ASP A 138 -4.97 14.81 -18.53
N ILE A 139 -5.13 14.45 -17.24
CA ILE A 139 -5.66 15.30 -16.19
C ILE A 139 -4.52 15.92 -15.37
N LYS A 140 -3.58 15.09 -14.91
CA LYS A 140 -2.39 15.50 -14.15
C LYS A 140 -1.18 14.71 -14.64
N PRO A 141 0.01 15.31 -14.77
CA PRO A 141 1.20 14.61 -15.25
C PRO A 141 1.50 13.37 -14.41
N VAL A 142 1.62 12.23 -15.08
CA VAL A 142 2.04 10.95 -14.48
C VAL A 142 3.43 10.61 -14.98
N TRP A 143 4.40 10.49 -14.09
CA TRP A 143 5.77 10.05 -14.40
C TRP A 143 6.00 8.67 -13.81
N ALA A 144 6.82 7.87 -14.47
CA ALA A 144 7.28 6.59 -13.94
C ALA A 144 8.78 6.64 -13.72
N LEU A 145 9.23 6.34 -12.50
CA LEU A 145 10.63 6.17 -12.15
C LEU A 145 10.90 4.68 -11.99
N ALA A 146 11.75 4.13 -12.87
CA ALA A 146 12.32 2.80 -12.67
C ALA A 146 13.46 2.93 -11.66
N ASN A 147 13.20 2.47 -10.44
CA ASN A 147 14.15 2.42 -9.34
C ASN A 147 14.57 0.94 -9.19
N ASP A 148 15.81 0.64 -9.59
CA ASP A 148 16.40 -0.70 -9.74
C ASP A 148 15.73 -1.60 -10.80
N MET A 149 14.45 -1.96 -10.65
CA MET A 149 13.80 -2.96 -11.51
C MET A 149 12.49 -2.46 -12.12
N ASN A 150 12.38 -2.53 -13.45
CA ASN A 150 11.11 -2.31 -14.14
C ASN A 150 11.02 -3.21 -15.36
N CYS A 151 10.40 -4.38 -15.22
CA CYS A 151 10.40 -5.42 -16.25
C CYS A 151 8.97 -5.80 -16.69
N SER A 152 8.85 -6.32 -17.92
CA SER A 152 7.61 -6.94 -18.45
C SER A 152 6.36 -6.05 -18.25
N ALA A 153 5.37 -6.50 -17.48
CA ALA A 153 4.17 -5.71 -17.21
C ALA A 153 4.46 -4.34 -16.56
N GLY A 154 5.56 -4.19 -15.81
CA GLY A 154 6.02 -2.89 -15.33
C GLY A 154 6.35 -1.92 -16.48
N GLN A 155 7.01 -2.42 -17.54
CA GLN A 155 7.29 -1.62 -18.74
C GLN A 155 5.99 -1.23 -19.47
N LEU A 156 4.99 -2.11 -19.49
CA LEU A 156 3.66 -1.77 -20.05
C LEU A 156 3.04 -0.58 -19.31
N LEU A 157 3.01 -0.63 -17.97
CA LEU A 157 2.50 0.46 -17.15
C LEU A 157 3.32 1.75 -17.34
N ALA A 158 4.65 1.65 -17.30
CA ALA A 158 5.53 2.80 -17.48
C ALA A 158 5.42 3.43 -18.88
N SER A 159 5.12 2.64 -19.91
CA SER A 159 4.92 3.14 -21.29
C SER A 159 3.69 4.05 -21.43
N ALA A 160 2.70 3.89 -20.54
CA ALA A 160 1.52 4.74 -20.50
C ALA A 160 1.78 6.08 -19.80
N ALA A 161 2.85 6.22 -19.02
CA ALA A 161 3.21 7.47 -18.34
C ALA A 161 3.65 8.55 -19.33
N SER A 162 3.60 9.82 -18.89
CA SER A 162 4.06 10.98 -19.68
C SER A 162 5.58 11.03 -19.84
N ARG A 163 6.30 10.58 -18.81
CA ARG A 163 7.76 10.55 -18.79
C ARG A 163 8.22 9.30 -18.05
N ARG A 164 9.28 8.68 -18.55
CA ARG A 164 9.98 7.56 -17.94
C ARG A 164 11.36 8.01 -17.51
N LEU A 165 11.63 7.91 -16.22
CA LEU A 165 12.92 8.12 -15.60
C LEU A 165 13.50 6.76 -15.25
N VAL A 166 14.80 6.60 -15.41
CA VAL A 166 15.50 5.34 -15.10
C VAL A 166 16.74 5.74 -14.33
N THR A 167 16.99 5.06 -13.21
CA THR A 167 18.23 5.21 -12.46
C THR A 167 19.41 4.69 -13.28
N GLN A 168 20.62 5.17 -12.98
CA GLN A 168 21.82 4.69 -13.69
C GLN A 168 22.18 3.23 -13.34
N THR A 169 21.81 2.82 -12.13
CA THR A 169 21.93 1.47 -11.59
C THR A 169 20.59 0.76 -11.63
#